data_AF-A0A523SR98-F1
#
_entry.id   AF-A0A523SR98-F1
#
_cell.length_a   1.000
_cell.length_b   1.000
_cell.length_c   1.000
_cell.angle_alpha   90.00
_cell.angle_beta   90.00
_cell.angle_gamma   90.00
#
_symmetry.space_group_name_H-M   'P 1'
#
loop_
_entity.id
_entity.type
_entity.pdbx_description
1 polymer ?
#
loop_
_entity_poly.entity_id
_entity_poly.type
_entity_poly.pdbx_seq_one_letter_code
_entity_poly.pdbx_strand_id
1 'polypeptide(L)'
;MAAAKYHVLAGFVTFAIFAAACFVNFNFFREEPSLLALLSDYKWVTLGLFLSLFGSTLSDYDLLYKYLSPWHHRSAITHSALIPTTALLIYLIPTPIHNYAILLVCFMLGFALHLFLDYFPSVDIEKLIKEMKYAGATDAVVSSLLIGLTPVEHLSNEDFKKLSGTFNIHFPQKILIGKKMRKTLTPKLTRIWLIFHGAIVFAYGVLLFVLFVPML
;
A
#
# COMPACT_ATOMS: atom_id res chain seq x y z
N MET A 1 2.84 -8.05 9.27
CA MET A 1 2.79 -6.66 8.85
C MET A 1 4.19 -6.22 8.50
N ALA A 2 4.42 -5.63 7.34
CA ALA A 2 5.78 -5.25 6.98
C ALA A 2 6.26 -4.10 7.87
N ALA A 3 7.57 -4.07 8.16
CA ALA A 3 8.17 -2.94 8.85
C ALA A 3 8.05 -1.66 8.00
N ALA A 4 7.88 -0.49 8.65
CA ALA A 4 7.71 0.80 7.97
C ALA A 4 8.77 1.08 6.88
N LYS A 5 10.01 0.64 7.09
CA LYS A 5 11.09 0.74 6.09
C LYS A 5 10.78 -0.01 4.77
N TYR A 6 10.08 -1.13 4.84
CA TYR A 6 9.66 -1.88 3.66
C TYR A 6 8.51 -1.20 2.94
N HIS A 7 7.64 -0.49 3.67
CA HIS A 7 6.61 0.36 3.06
C HIS A 7 7.24 1.53 2.29
N VAL A 8 8.23 2.21 2.89
CA VAL A 8 9.01 3.26 2.20
C VAL A 8 9.69 2.71 0.96
N LEU A 9 10.36 1.56 1.07
CA LEU A 9 11.01 0.90 -0.08
C LEU A 9 9.98 0.55 -1.15
N ALA A 10 8.81 0.04 -0.77
CA ALA A 10 7.72 -0.23 -1.68
C ALA A 10 7.26 1.02 -2.44
N GLY A 11 7.06 2.15 -1.73
CA GLY A 11 6.72 3.41 -2.37
C GLY A 11 7.77 3.85 -3.41
N PHE A 12 9.05 3.68 -3.09
CA PHE A 12 10.13 3.96 -4.04
C PHE A 12 10.09 3.04 -5.26
N VAL A 13 9.99 1.72 -5.05
CA VAL A 13 9.96 0.71 -6.13
C VAL A 13 8.73 0.91 -7.02
N THR A 14 7.56 1.16 -6.44
CA THR A 14 6.33 1.48 -7.17
C THR A 14 6.51 2.69 -8.06
N PHE A 15 7.11 3.77 -7.55
CA PHE A 15 7.38 4.95 -8.36
C PHE A 15 8.35 4.65 -9.50
N ALA A 16 9.43 3.91 -9.24
CA ALA A 16 10.39 3.55 -10.28
C ALA A 16 9.74 2.72 -11.41
N ILE A 17 8.92 1.73 -11.06
CA ILE A 17 8.17 0.92 -12.03
C ILE A 17 7.19 1.80 -12.81
N PHE A 18 6.46 2.67 -12.12
CA PHE A 18 5.52 3.59 -12.74
C PHE A 18 6.20 4.56 -13.71
N ALA A 19 7.31 5.18 -13.30
CA ALA A 19 8.10 6.06 -14.14
C ALA A 19 8.65 5.33 -15.38
N ALA A 20 9.10 4.08 -15.23
CA ALA A 20 9.52 3.24 -16.35
C ALA A 20 8.36 2.89 -17.29
N ALA A 21 7.17 2.60 -16.75
CA ALA A 21 5.98 2.33 -17.56
C ALA A 21 5.55 3.57 -18.36
N CYS A 22 5.56 4.75 -17.73
CA CYS A 22 5.38 6.02 -18.44
C CYS A 22 6.46 6.19 -19.52
N PHE A 23 7.73 5.94 -19.20
CA PHE A 23 8.83 6.05 -20.16
C PHE A 23 8.59 5.20 -21.41
N VAL A 24 8.21 3.94 -21.21
CA VAL A 24 7.93 3.01 -22.32
C VAL A 24 6.72 3.49 -23.12
N ASN A 25 5.64 3.89 -22.46
CA ASN A 25 4.43 4.37 -23.13
C ASN A 25 4.68 5.59 -24.03
N PHE A 26 5.40 6.59 -23.53
CA PHE A 26 5.67 7.81 -24.30
C PHE A 26 6.70 7.63 -25.42
N ASN A 27 7.72 6.79 -25.26
CA ASN A 27 8.74 6.62 -26.31
C ASN A 27 8.35 5.64 -27.41
N PHE A 28 7.52 4.64 -27.10
CA PHE A 28 7.23 3.54 -28.04
C PHE A 28 5.80 3.54 -28.57
N PHE A 29 4.84 4.19 -27.89
CA PHE A 29 3.43 4.14 -28.27
C PHE A 29 2.83 5.51 -28.59
N ARG A 30 3.52 6.61 -28.27
CA ARG A 30 3.14 7.96 -28.67
C ARG A 30 4.27 8.55 -29.48
N GLU A 31 3.98 8.99 -30.70
CA GLU A 31 4.97 9.68 -31.54
C GLU A 31 5.18 11.13 -31.09
N GLU A 32 5.37 11.35 -29.79
CA GLU A 32 5.66 12.66 -29.21
C GLU A 32 7.01 12.59 -28.50
N PRO A 33 7.99 13.47 -28.83
CA PRO A 33 9.29 13.51 -28.17
C PRO A 33 9.22 14.06 -26.72
N SER A 34 8.06 13.97 -26.06
CA SER A 34 7.67 14.72 -24.88
C SER A 34 8.13 14.14 -23.55
N LEU A 35 8.66 12.90 -23.50
CA LEU A 35 9.11 12.35 -22.22
C LEU A 35 10.37 13.06 -21.69
N LEU A 36 11.32 13.45 -22.54
CA LEU A 36 12.46 14.24 -22.08
C LEU A 36 11.99 15.59 -21.53
N ALA A 37 10.90 16.16 -22.07
CA ALA A 37 10.26 17.36 -21.54
C ALA A 37 9.54 17.09 -20.19
N LEU A 38 8.81 15.97 -20.07
CA LEU A 38 8.10 15.58 -18.84
C LEU A 38 9.05 15.18 -17.69
N LEU A 39 10.15 14.49 -18.01
CA LEU A 39 11.23 14.15 -17.08
C LEU A 39 12.16 15.34 -16.80
N SER A 40 12.31 16.28 -17.74
CA SER A 40 13.01 17.55 -17.50
C SER A 40 12.23 18.46 -16.56
N ASP A 41 10.90 18.30 -16.49
CA ASP A 41 10.11 18.89 -15.42
C ASP A 41 10.28 18.07 -14.14
N TYR A 42 11.42 18.29 -13.49
CA TYR A 42 11.80 17.69 -12.21
C TYR A 42 10.70 17.80 -11.15
N LYS A 43 9.76 18.76 -11.27
CA LYS A 43 8.64 18.92 -10.35
C LYS A 43 7.72 17.70 -10.39
N TRP A 44 7.41 17.16 -11.58
CA TRP A 44 6.54 16.01 -11.70
C TRP A 44 7.17 14.75 -11.11
N VAL A 45 8.44 14.51 -11.44
CA VAL A 45 9.20 13.36 -10.92
C VAL A 45 9.31 13.43 -9.39
N THR A 46 9.62 14.62 -8.88
CA THR A 46 9.75 14.87 -7.44
C THR A 46 8.42 14.68 -6.72
N LEU A 47 7.35 15.32 -7.21
CA LEU A 47 6.01 15.22 -6.61
C LEU A 47 5.45 13.80 -6.71
N GLY A 48 5.67 13.12 -7.84
CA GLY A 48 5.25 11.73 -8.04
C GLY A 48 5.93 10.79 -7.05
N LEU A 49 7.25 10.95 -6.86
CA LEU A 49 7.98 10.19 -5.84
C LEU A 49 7.44 10.48 -4.43
N PHE A 50 7.28 11.76 -4.07
CA PHE A 50 6.74 12.15 -2.77
C PHE A 50 5.34 11.56 -2.53
N LEU A 51 4.47 11.58 -3.54
CA LEU A 51 3.12 11.04 -3.43
C LEU A 51 3.09 9.52 -3.36
N SER A 52 3.96 8.82 -4.09
CA SER A 52 4.11 7.37 -3.95
C SER A 52 4.60 6.98 -2.56
N LEU A 53 5.62 7.68 -2.05
CA LEU A 53 6.12 7.50 -0.69
C LEU A 53 5.02 7.80 0.33
N PHE A 54 4.35 8.94 0.21
CA PHE A 54 3.26 9.34 1.09
C PHE A 54 2.13 8.32 1.09
N GLY A 55 1.68 7.87 -0.09
CA GLY A 55 0.68 6.81 -0.20
C GLY A 55 1.13 5.53 0.50
N SER A 56 2.38 5.13 0.29
CA SER A 56 2.94 3.93 0.91
C SER A 56 3.14 4.02 2.42
N THR A 57 3.16 5.22 3.02
CA THR A 57 3.41 5.39 4.46
C THR A 57 2.22 5.94 5.24
N LEU A 58 1.22 6.50 4.57
CA LEU A 58 0.10 7.20 5.20
C LEU A 58 -0.62 6.31 6.22
N SER A 59 -0.80 5.04 5.88
CA SER A 59 -1.48 4.08 6.74
C SER A 59 -0.70 3.78 8.03
N ASP A 60 0.64 3.90 8.02
CA ASP A 60 1.51 3.77 9.21
C ASP A 60 1.40 4.94 10.19
N TYR A 61 0.79 6.06 9.81
CA TYR A 61 0.60 7.16 10.75
C TYR A 61 -0.30 6.80 11.92
N ASP A 62 -1.15 5.77 11.80
CA ASP A 62 -1.89 5.25 12.94
C ASP A 62 -0.99 4.71 14.07
N LEU A 63 0.22 4.24 13.73
CA LEU A 63 1.23 3.81 14.70
C LEU A 63 1.98 4.98 15.35
N LEU A 64 2.03 6.15 14.72
CA LEU A 64 2.60 7.36 15.35
C LEU A 64 1.67 7.87 16.47
N TYR A 65 0.37 7.66 16.31
CA TYR A 65 -0.63 7.94 17.34
C TYR A 65 -0.64 6.92 18.50
N LYS A 66 0.42 6.11 18.64
CA LYS A 66 0.69 5.23 19.79
C LYS A 66 0.60 5.93 21.16
N TYR A 67 0.81 7.25 21.19
CA TYR A 67 0.66 8.05 22.42
C TYR A 67 -0.79 8.47 22.72
N LEU A 68 -1.68 8.48 21.72
CA LEU A 68 -3.08 8.89 21.84
C LEU A 68 -4.05 7.70 21.86
N SER A 69 -3.59 6.50 21.48
CA SER A 69 -4.34 5.26 21.59
C SER A 69 -3.45 4.21 22.27
N PRO A 70 -3.79 3.72 23.48
CA PRO A 70 -3.02 2.65 24.15
C PRO A 70 -3.07 1.30 23.41
N TRP A 71 -3.83 1.24 22.31
CA TRP A 71 -4.08 0.07 21.51
C TRP A 71 -3.10 0.05 20.33
N HIS A 72 -2.15 -0.88 20.36
CA HIS A 72 -1.21 -1.14 19.27
C HIS A 72 -1.93 -1.86 18.11
N HIS A 73 -2.94 -1.23 17.52
CA HIS A 73 -3.78 -1.81 16.49
C HIS A 73 -3.92 -0.85 15.31
N ARG A 74 -4.17 -1.45 14.15
CA ARG A 74 -4.29 -0.74 12.89
C ARG A 74 -5.67 -0.13 12.75
N SER A 75 -5.76 1.11 12.32
CA SER A 75 -7.02 1.82 12.22
C SER A 75 -7.78 1.41 10.96
N ALA A 76 -9.07 1.10 11.12
CA ALA A 76 -9.96 0.85 9.99
C ALA A 76 -10.00 2.02 9.00
N ILE A 77 -9.84 3.26 9.48
CA ILE A 77 -9.88 4.45 8.64
C ILE A 77 -8.64 4.51 7.74
N THR A 78 -7.45 4.41 8.34
CA THR A 78 -6.18 4.53 7.62
C THR A 78 -5.87 3.32 6.74
N HIS A 79 -6.46 2.16 7.03
CA HIS A 79 -6.34 0.94 6.22
C HIS A 79 -7.60 0.67 5.38
N SER A 80 -8.35 1.71 5.05
CA SER A 80 -9.47 1.63 4.11
C SER A 80 -9.19 2.45 2.87
N ALA A 81 -9.94 2.15 1.82
CA ALA A 81 -9.98 2.95 0.61
C ALA A 81 -10.61 4.33 0.83
N LEU A 82 -11.13 4.67 2.02
CA LEU A 82 -11.83 5.92 2.27
C LEU A 82 -10.99 7.15 1.91
N ILE A 83 -9.75 7.22 2.39
CA ILE A 83 -8.88 8.38 2.13
C ILE A 83 -8.56 8.48 0.61
N PRO A 84 -8.11 7.40 -0.07
CA PRO A 84 -8.03 7.36 -1.53
C PRO A 84 -9.30 7.78 -2.26
N THR A 85 -10.48 7.29 -1.84
CA THR A 85 -11.76 7.64 -2.46
C THR A 85 -12.04 9.13 -2.31
N THR A 86 -11.80 9.73 -1.14
CA THR A 86 -11.96 11.18 -0.95
C THR A 86 -11.02 11.97 -1.86
N ALA A 87 -9.76 11.56 -1.98
CA ALA A 87 -8.80 12.20 -2.89
C ALA A 87 -9.27 12.10 -4.36
N LEU A 88 -9.78 10.95 -4.78
CA LEU A 88 -10.36 10.74 -6.11
C LEU A 88 -11.59 11.64 -6.34
N LEU A 89 -12.52 11.70 -5.40
CA LEU A 89 -13.74 12.50 -5.53
C LEU A 89 -13.44 14.00 -5.59
N ILE A 90 -12.51 14.51 -4.77
CA ILE A 90 -12.06 15.91 -4.83
C ILE A 90 -11.47 16.20 -6.21
N TYR A 91 -10.71 15.25 -6.76
CA TYR A 91 -10.12 15.39 -8.09
C TYR A 91 -11.16 15.39 -9.21
N LEU A 92 -12.25 14.61 -9.11
CA LEU A 92 -13.33 14.55 -10.11
C LEU A 92 -14.17 15.83 -10.19
N ILE A 93 -14.09 16.71 -9.18
CA ILE A 93 -14.67 18.04 -9.26
C ILE A 93 -13.81 18.86 -10.24
N PRO A 94 -14.39 19.45 -11.30
CA PRO A 94 -13.63 20.19 -12.30
C PRO A 94 -12.92 21.36 -11.62
N THR A 95 -11.62 21.18 -11.43
CA THR A 95 -10.71 22.14 -10.84
C THR A 95 -9.54 22.35 -11.80
N PRO A 96 -8.81 23.48 -11.71
CA PRO A 96 -7.58 23.68 -12.48
C PRO A 96 -6.49 22.60 -12.25
N ILE A 97 -6.72 21.70 -11.29
CA ILE A 97 -5.81 20.64 -10.82
C ILE A 97 -5.91 19.38 -11.70
N HIS A 98 -6.79 19.32 -12.71
CA HIS A 98 -6.92 18.17 -13.62
C HIS A 98 -5.60 17.76 -14.32
N ASN A 99 -4.63 18.67 -14.45
CA ASN A 99 -3.32 18.35 -15.00
C ASN A 99 -2.44 17.47 -14.07
N TYR A 100 -2.88 17.19 -12.84
CA TYR A 100 -2.15 16.42 -11.83
C TYR A 100 -2.75 15.02 -11.56
N ALA A 101 -3.69 14.54 -12.37
CA ALA A 101 -4.28 13.20 -12.22
C ALA A 101 -3.22 12.09 -12.13
N ILE A 102 -2.18 12.23 -12.96
CA ILE A 102 -1.08 11.29 -13.06
C ILE A 102 -0.26 11.22 -11.76
N LEU A 103 -0.21 12.31 -10.97
CA LEU A 103 0.40 12.33 -9.65
C LEU A 103 -0.46 11.60 -8.61
N LEU A 104 -1.78 11.68 -8.75
CA LEU A 104 -2.71 10.92 -7.91
C LEU A 104 -2.57 9.41 -8.15
N VAL A 105 -2.23 8.97 -9.38
CA VAL A 105 -1.89 7.57 -9.67
C VAL A 105 -0.75 7.08 -8.78
N CYS A 106 0.34 7.87 -8.65
CA CYS A 106 1.47 7.53 -7.77
C CYS A 106 1.02 7.29 -6.33
N PHE A 107 0.18 8.19 -5.80
CA PHE A 107 -0.39 8.04 -4.46
C PHE A 107 -1.24 6.77 -4.33
N MET A 108 -2.14 6.51 -5.28
CA MET A 108 -3.00 5.32 -5.25
C MET A 108 -2.19 4.02 -5.29
N LEU A 109 -1.19 3.94 -6.17
CA LEU A 109 -0.36 2.74 -6.28
C LEU A 109 0.50 2.53 -5.02
N GLY A 110 1.07 3.59 -4.47
CA GLY A 110 1.81 3.54 -3.20
C GLY A 110 0.93 3.04 -2.05
N PHE A 111 -0.28 3.59 -1.91
CA PHE A 111 -1.23 3.21 -0.87
C PHE A 111 -1.77 1.78 -1.04
N ALA A 112 -2.08 1.37 -2.27
CA ALA A 112 -2.48 -0.01 -2.55
C ALA A 112 -1.38 -1.00 -2.17
N LEU A 113 -0.12 -0.69 -2.52
CA LEU A 113 1.01 -1.54 -2.15
C LEU A 113 1.21 -1.63 -0.64
N HIS A 114 0.98 -0.55 0.12
CA HIS A 114 0.97 -0.61 1.59
C HIS A 114 0.00 -1.69 2.10
N LEU A 115 -1.27 -1.60 1.68
CA LEU A 115 -2.31 -2.53 2.13
C LEU A 115 -1.99 -3.99 1.74
N PHE A 116 -1.38 -4.19 0.56
CA PHE A 116 -0.92 -5.52 0.15
C PHE A 116 0.31 -6.01 0.92
N LEU A 117 1.24 -5.14 1.30
CA LEU A 117 2.41 -5.54 2.09
C LEU A 117 2.03 -5.92 3.52
N ASP A 118 1.01 -5.27 4.07
CA ASP A 118 0.50 -5.57 5.40
C ASP A 118 -0.09 -6.96 5.54
N TYR A 119 -0.51 -7.55 4.42
CA TYR A 119 -0.97 -8.93 4.33
C TYR A 119 0.10 -9.94 4.75
N PHE A 120 1.38 -9.61 4.56
CA PHE A 120 2.50 -10.51 4.83
C PHE A 120 3.03 -10.33 6.26
N PRO A 121 3.41 -11.41 6.97
CA PRO A 121 4.03 -11.31 8.29
C PRO A 121 5.39 -10.59 8.22
N SER A 122 5.72 -9.82 9.25
CA SER A 122 7.03 -9.17 9.35
C SER A 122 8.10 -10.22 9.51
N VAL A 123 9.23 -9.98 8.84
CA VAL A 123 10.46 -10.74 9.03
C VAL A 123 11.54 -9.78 9.51
N ASP A 124 12.25 -10.15 10.58
CA ASP A 124 13.41 -9.40 11.05
C ASP A 124 14.65 -9.77 10.23
N ILE A 125 14.64 -9.37 8.96
CA ILE A 125 15.72 -9.64 8.01
C ILE A 125 17.04 -9.01 8.51
N GLU A 126 16.97 -7.87 9.20
CA GLU A 126 18.17 -7.18 9.71
C GLU A 126 18.88 -7.99 10.78
N LYS A 127 18.14 -8.57 11.72
CA LYS A 127 18.74 -9.45 12.72
C LYS A 127 19.44 -10.63 12.06
N LEU A 128 18.79 -11.26 11.07
CA LEU A 128 19.36 -12.40 10.35
C LEU A 128 20.60 -12.03 9.53
N ILE A 129 20.59 -10.86 8.86
CA ILE A 129 21.76 -10.36 8.12
C ILE A 129 22.90 -9.99 9.07
N LYS A 130 22.62 -9.32 10.20
CA LYS A 130 23.64 -8.98 11.22
C LYS A 130 24.29 -10.23 11.82
N GLU A 131 23.55 -11.32 11.91
CA GLU A 131 24.05 -12.63 12.34
C GLU A 131 24.75 -13.41 11.21
N MET A 132 24.97 -12.81 10.03
CA MET A 132 25.51 -13.42 8.81
C MET A 132 24.73 -14.66 8.33
N LYS A 133 23.45 -14.76 8.69
CA LYS A 133 22.54 -15.86 8.31
C LYS A 133 21.78 -15.53 7.03
N TYR A 134 22.50 -15.35 5.92
CA TYR A 134 21.88 -14.99 4.63
C TYR A 134 20.85 -16.01 4.14
N ALA A 135 21.17 -17.31 4.22
CA ALA A 135 20.22 -18.38 3.88
C ALA A 135 18.94 -18.31 4.75
N GLY A 136 19.12 -18.11 6.06
CA GLY A 136 17.99 -17.94 6.98
C GLY A 136 17.15 -16.69 6.71
N ALA A 137 17.76 -15.61 6.23
CA ALA A 137 17.04 -14.42 5.78
C ALA A 137 16.16 -14.73 4.55
N THR A 138 16.72 -15.43 3.56
CA THR A 138 15.97 -15.86 2.35
C THR A 138 14.82 -16.78 2.71
N ASP A 139 15.07 -17.80 3.54
CA ASP A 139 14.05 -18.75 4.00
C ASP A 139 12.92 -18.04 4.73
N ALA A 140 13.25 -17.00 5.52
CA ALA A 140 12.26 -16.25 6.26
C ALA A 140 11.39 -15.36 5.35
N VAL A 141 11.97 -14.75 4.29
CA VAL A 141 11.19 -14.03 3.27
C VAL A 141 10.27 -14.98 2.52
N VAL A 142 10.78 -16.11 2.04
CA VAL A 142 9.99 -17.13 1.33
C VAL A 142 8.87 -17.65 2.24
N SER A 143 9.18 -17.96 3.51
CA SER A 143 8.19 -18.38 4.48
C SER A 143 7.12 -17.32 4.72
N SER A 144 7.49 -16.05 4.81
CA SER A 144 6.51 -14.96 4.94
C SER A 144 5.58 -14.88 3.74
N LEU A 145 6.12 -15.02 2.53
CA LEU A 145 5.36 -15.04 1.29
C LEU A 145 4.40 -16.24 1.24
N LEU A 146 4.88 -17.44 1.56
CA LEU A 146 4.06 -18.65 1.62
C LEU A 146 2.94 -18.53 2.66
N ILE A 147 3.24 -18.07 3.87
CA ILE A 147 2.25 -17.87 4.94
C ILE A 147 1.20 -16.85 4.51
N GLY A 148 1.62 -15.74 3.89
CA GLY A 148 0.72 -14.71 3.35
C GLY A 148 -0.22 -15.30 2.31
N LEU A 149 0.29 -16.03 1.32
CA LEU A 149 -0.52 -16.60 0.23
C LEU A 149 -1.40 -17.78 0.66
N THR A 150 -1.04 -18.47 1.74
CA THR A 150 -1.78 -19.66 2.19
C THR A 150 -3.14 -19.27 2.82
N PRO A 151 -4.25 -19.90 2.39
CA PRO A 151 -5.55 -19.70 3.03
C PRO A 151 -5.52 -20.03 4.52
N VAL A 152 -6.30 -19.30 5.33
CA VAL A 152 -6.25 -19.43 6.81
C VAL A 152 -6.54 -20.86 7.28
N GLU A 153 -7.46 -21.54 6.61
CA GLU A 153 -7.85 -22.93 6.84
C GLU A 153 -6.71 -23.95 6.64
N HIS A 154 -5.65 -23.59 5.94
CA HIS A 154 -4.48 -24.43 5.69
C HIS A 154 -3.24 -24.03 6.49
N LEU A 155 -3.32 -22.97 7.30
CA LEU A 155 -2.21 -22.53 8.13
C LEU A 155 -2.12 -23.35 9.42
N SER A 156 -0.88 -23.67 9.82
CA SER A 156 -0.61 -24.19 11.16
C SER A 156 -1.00 -23.16 12.23
N ASN A 157 -1.28 -23.61 13.45
CA ASN A 157 -1.55 -22.71 14.58
C ASN A 157 -0.39 -21.75 14.86
N GLU A 158 0.85 -22.15 14.58
CA GLU A 158 2.04 -21.31 14.76
C GLU A 158 2.13 -20.22 13.70
N ASP A 159 1.89 -20.56 12.43
CA ASP A 159 1.92 -19.59 11.33
C ASP A 159 0.74 -18.62 11.40
N PHE A 160 -0.42 -19.11 11.86
CA PHE A 160 -1.55 -18.24 12.18
C PHE A 160 -1.21 -17.26 13.30
N LYS A 161 -0.45 -17.67 14.34
CA LYS A 161 0.01 -16.78 15.39
C LYS A 161 0.99 -15.71 14.88
N LYS A 162 1.87 -16.05 13.94
CA LYS A 162 2.76 -15.08 13.27
C LYS A 162 1.97 -14.01 12.51
N LEU A 163 0.77 -14.34 12.02
CA LEU A 163 -0.15 -13.38 11.42
C LEU A 163 -0.94 -12.56 12.46
N SER A 164 -1.26 -13.13 13.64
CA SER A 164 -2.27 -12.58 14.56
C SER A 164 -1.79 -11.49 15.54
N GLY A 165 -0.62 -10.88 15.35
CA GLY A 165 -0.07 -9.82 16.23
C GLY A 165 -0.88 -8.50 16.22
N THR A 166 -0.20 -7.34 16.21
CA THR A 166 -0.79 -5.98 16.03
C THR A 166 -1.55 -5.78 14.70
N PHE A 167 -1.76 -6.86 13.97
CA PHE A 167 -2.33 -7.00 12.64
C PHE A 167 -3.82 -6.67 12.55
N ASN A 168 -4.60 -6.93 13.61
CA ASN A 168 -6.05 -6.80 13.49
C ASN A 168 -6.49 -5.33 13.33
N ILE A 169 -7.35 -5.10 12.34
CA ILE A 169 -8.00 -3.81 12.11
C ILE A 169 -8.94 -3.50 13.27
N HIS A 170 -8.77 -2.32 13.85
CA HIS A 170 -9.51 -1.77 14.96
C HIS A 170 -10.44 -0.65 14.51
N PHE A 171 -11.66 -0.68 15.02
CA PHE A 171 -12.69 0.32 14.80
C PHE A 171 -12.81 1.22 16.03
N PRO A 172 -13.12 2.52 15.84
CA PRO A 172 -13.31 3.45 16.96
C PRO A 172 -14.45 3.00 17.89
N GLN A 173 -15.45 2.32 17.34
CA GLN A 173 -16.60 1.78 18.07
C GLN A 173 -16.71 0.26 17.90
N LYS A 174 -17.41 -0.40 18.82
CA LYS A 174 -17.69 -1.84 18.71
C LYS A 174 -18.61 -2.08 17.52
N ILE A 175 -18.24 -2.99 16.65
CA ILE A 175 -19.04 -3.43 15.51
C ILE A 175 -19.54 -4.86 15.74
N LEU A 176 -20.67 -5.21 15.13
CA LEU A 176 -21.22 -6.56 15.19
C LEU A 176 -20.48 -7.47 14.18
N ILE A 177 -19.81 -8.51 14.68
CA ILE A 177 -19.16 -9.53 13.87
C ILE A 177 -19.80 -10.89 14.19
N GLY A 178 -20.61 -11.40 13.25
CA GLY A 178 -21.44 -12.58 13.49
C GLY A 178 -22.45 -12.30 14.62
N LYS A 179 -22.27 -12.95 15.77
CA LYS A 179 -23.14 -12.77 16.96
C LYS A 179 -22.48 -11.98 18.10
N LYS A 180 -21.26 -11.44 17.91
CA LYS A 180 -20.49 -10.80 18.99
C LYS A 180 -20.12 -9.36 18.64
N MET A 181 -20.25 -8.45 19.60
CA MET A 181 -19.75 -7.08 19.49
C MET A 181 -18.25 -7.04 19.76
N ARG A 182 -17.45 -6.58 18.79
CA ARG A 182 -15.98 -6.53 18.88
C ARG A 182 -15.47 -5.19 18.38
N LYS A 183 -14.35 -4.72 18.94
CA LYS A 183 -13.65 -3.53 18.42
C LYS A 183 -12.66 -3.85 17.30
N THR A 184 -12.33 -5.13 17.12
CA THR A 184 -11.34 -5.58 16.15
C THR A 184 -11.89 -6.68 15.24
N LEU A 185 -11.45 -6.67 13.98
CA LEU A 185 -11.69 -7.78 13.05
C LEU A 185 -10.99 -9.05 13.53
N THR A 186 -11.51 -10.20 13.12
CA THR A 186 -10.76 -11.46 13.20
C THR A 186 -9.64 -11.44 12.15
N PRO A 187 -8.56 -12.22 12.31
CA PRO A 187 -7.47 -12.23 11.34
C PRO A 187 -7.93 -12.54 9.90
N LYS A 188 -8.90 -13.45 9.74
CA LYS A 188 -9.52 -13.75 8.45
C LYS A 188 -10.22 -12.52 7.85
N LEU A 189 -11.00 -11.80 8.65
CA LEU A 189 -11.70 -10.59 8.18
C LEU A 189 -10.72 -9.44 7.92
N THR A 190 -9.65 -9.31 8.69
CA THR A 190 -8.57 -8.35 8.41
C THR A 190 -7.91 -8.60 7.07
N ARG A 191 -7.60 -9.86 6.73
CA ARG A 191 -7.04 -10.21 5.41
C ARG A 191 -7.97 -9.79 4.27
N ILE A 192 -9.25 -10.14 4.40
CA ILE A 192 -10.27 -9.77 3.41
C ILE A 192 -10.37 -8.24 3.30
N TRP A 193 -10.37 -7.53 4.44
CA TRP A 193 -10.40 -6.07 4.48
C TRP A 193 -9.23 -5.44 3.71
N LEU A 194 -7.99 -5.86 4.01
CA LEU A 194 -6.78 -5.34 3.36
C LEU A 194 -6.77 -5.62 1.86
N ILE A 195 -7.10 -6.84 1.44
CA ILE A 195 -7.19 -7.20 0.02
C ILE A 195 -8.26 -6.39 -0.69
N PHE A 196 -9.47 -6.32 -0.12
CA PHE A 196 -10.60 -5.64 -0.73
C PHE A 196 -10.32 -4.14 -0.90
N HIS A 197 -9.85 -3.48 0.15
CA HIS A 197 -9.50 -2.06 0.06
C HIS A 197 -8.27 -1.82 -0.82
N GLY A 198 -7.24 -2.67 -0.74
CA GLY A 198 -6.08 -2.60 -1.63
C GLY A 198 -6.48 -2.73 -3.11
N ALA A 199 -7.36 -3.68 -3.43
CA ALA A 199 -7.88 -3.89 -4.79
C ALA A 199 -8.70 -2.70 -5.30
N ILE A 200 -9.54 -2.10 -4.46
CA ILE A 200 -10.30 -0.88 -4.81
C ILE A 200 -9.35 0.27 -5.14
N VAL A 201 -8.35 0.53 -4.28
CA VAL A 201 -7.41 1.63 -4.48
C VAL A 201 -6.53 1.39 -5.70
N PHE A 202 -6.10 0.15 -5.91
CA PHE A 202 -5.39 -0.25 -7.12
C PHE A 202 -6.24 0.00 -8.37
N ALA A 203 -7.52 -0.39 -8.36
CA ALA A 203 -8.45 -0.14 -9.45
C ALA A 203 -8.62 1.36 -9.73
N TYR A 204 -8.65 2.23 -8.70
CA TYR A 204 -8.63 3.68 -8.90
C TYR A 204 -7.35 4.15 -9.59
N GLY A 205 -6.18 3.66 -9.15
CA GLY A 205 -4.91 3.98 -9.78
C GLY A 205 -4.87 3.58 -11.26
N VAL A 206 -5.32 2.37 -11.58
CA VAL A 206 -5.42 1.88 -12.96
C VAL A 206 -6.41 2.70 -13.79
N LEU A 207 -7.60 2.98 -13.24
CA LEU A 207 -8.61 3.80 -13.92
C LEU A 207 -8.07 5.20 -14.25
N LEU A 208 -7.46 5.87 -13.27
CA LEU A 208 -6.82 7.17 -13.47
C LEU A 208 -5.70 7.08 -14.50
N PHE A 209 -4.85 6.04 -14.45
CA PHE A 209 -3.80 5.85 -15.44
C PHE A 209 -4.39 5.72 -16.84
N VAL A 210 -5.37 4.83 -17.05
CA VAL A 210 -5.99 4.60 -18.37
C VAL A 210 -6.71 5.84 -18.90
N LEU A 211 -7.39 6.60 -18.04
CA LEU A 211 -8.10 7.81 -18.47
C LEU A 211 -7.15 8.95 -18.84
N PHE A 212 -6.06 9.13 -18.10
CA PHE A 212 -5.24 10.34 -18.20
C PHE A 212 -3.96 10.16 -19.00
N VAL A 213 -3.45 8.93 -19.12
CA VAL A 213 -2.33 8.65 -20.02
C VAL A 213 -2.64 9.11 -21.45
N PRO A 214 -3.81 8.83 -22.07
CA PRO A 214 -4.33 9.43 -23.33
C PRO A 214 -4.22 10.93 -23.46
N MET A 215 -4.35 11.69 -22.37
CA MET A 215 -4.48 13.14 -22.39
C MET A 215 -3.15 13.88 -22.19
N LEU A 216 -2.06 13.13 -21.96
CA LEU A 216 -0.68 13.62 -21.87
C LEU A 216 0.05 13.44 -23.19
#